data_AF-A0A6G7YV94-F1
#
_entry.id   AF-A0A6G7YV94-F1
#
_cell.length_a   1.000
_cell.length_b   1.000
_cell.length_c   1.000
_cell.angle_alpha   90.00
_cell.angle_beta   90.00
_cell.angle_gamma   90.00
#
_symmetry.space_group_name_H-M   'P 1'
#
loop_
_entity.id
_entity.type
_entity.pdbx_description
1 polymer ?
#
loop_
_entity_poly.entity_id
_entity_poly.type
_entity_poly.pdbx_seq_one_letter_code
_entity_poly.pdbx_strand_id
1 'polypeptide(L)'
;MTAREYEANLNGLNMFFGAVLGFVLAGTEKLTDLQFGVVLFFLACTVITILFISSSRHRVMYAVLALVYSASFPEMTDYVLRGHDLVSGKLRPTLLVWTAMTIMVEFWARDKAPVADAATIADESAAS
;
A
#
# COMPACT_ATOMS: atom_id res chain seq x y z
N MET A 1 -14.60 -12.81 7.48
CA MET A 1 -13.13 -12.91 7.53
C MET A 1 -12.76 -12.74 8.97
N THR A 2 -12.02 -13.69 9.54
CA THR A 2 -11.48 -13.52 10.89
C THR A 2 -10.40 -12.43 10.87
N ALA A 3 -10.12 -11.78 12.00
CA ALA A 3 -9.05 -10.79 12.10
C ALA A 3 -7.69 -11.35 11.60
N ARG A 4 -7.44 -12.65 11.85
CA ARG A 4 -6.24 -13.36 11.38
C ARG A 4 -6.17 -13.52 9.86
N GLU A 5 -7.29 -13.85 9.21
CA GLU A 5 -7.34 -13.96 7.74
C GLU A 5 -7.09 -12.60 7.07
N TYR A 6 -7.61 -11.53 7.67
CA TYR A 6 -7.39 -10.16 7.21
C TYR A 6 -5.92 -9.74 7.34
N GLU A 7 -5.30 -9.98 8.51
CA GLU A 7 -3.87 -9.68 8.72
C GLU A 7 -2.97 -10.52 7.81
N ALA A 8 -3.29 -11.80 7.60
CA ALA A 8 -2.57 -12.67 6.68
C ALA A 8 -2.66 -12.17 5.24
N ASN A 9 -3.84 -11.70 4.82
CA ASN A 9 -4.06 -11.15 3.48
C ASN A 9 -3.25 -9.87 3.26
N LEU A 10 -3.28 -8.93 4.21
CA LEU A 10 -2.48 -7.70 4.14
C LEU A 10 -0.98 -7.97 4.14
N ASN A 11 -0.50 -8.87 5.00
CA ASN A 11 0.92 -9.25 5.03
C ASN A 11 1.35 -9.93 3.73
N GLY A 12 0.54 -10.84 3.19
CA GLY A 12 0.81 -11.48 1.90
C GLY A 12 0.87 -10.48 0.75
N LEU A 13 -0.05 -9.53 0.72
CA LEU A 13 -0.11 -8.46 -0.27
C LEU A 13 1.14 -7.56 -0.19
N ASN A 14 1.53 -7.14 1.01
CA ASN A 14 2.72 -6.32 1.21
C ASN A 14 4.01 -7.05 0.84
N MET A 15 4.11 -8.34 1.16
CA MET A 15 5.26 -9.17 0.78
C MET A 15 5.35 -9.33 -0.74
N PHE A 16 4.23 -9.62 -1.39
CA PHE A 16 4.16 -9.80 -2.84
C PHE A 16 4.57 -8.53 -3.59
N PHE A 17 3.94 -7.40 -3.29
CA PHE A 17 4.26 -6.15 -3.99
C PHE A 17 5.63 -5.59 -3.62
N GLY A 18 6.13 -5.84 -2.40
CA GLY A 18 7.52 -5.55 -2.04
C GLY A 18 8.51 -6.28 -2.94
N ALA A 19 8.28 -7.57 -3.21
CA ALA A 19 9.10 -8.35 -4.13
C ALA A 19 8.99 -7.85 -5.59
N VAL A 20 7.78 -7.53 -6.04
CA VAL A 20 7.55 -6.96 -7.38
C VAL A 20 8.26 -5.60 -7.53
N LEU A 21 8.24 -4.74 -6.51
CA LEU A 21 8.98 -3.48 -6.55
C LEU A 21 10.48 -3.69 -6.65
N GLY A 22 11.05 -4.66 -5.92
CA GLY A 22 12.46 -5.02 -6.06
C GLY A 22 12.82 -5.41 -7.49
N PHE A 23 11.96 -6.20 -8.14
CA PHE A 23 12.13 -6.55 -9.55
C PHE A 23 11.99 -5.34 -10.50
N VAL A 24 11.05 -4.43 -10.24
CA VAL A 24 10.88 -3.22 -11.05
C VAL A 24 12.07 -2.26 -10.88
N LEU A 25 12.62 -2.17 -9.68
CA LEU A 25 13.83 -1.38 -9.37
C LEU A 25 15.08 -1.95 -10.01
N ALA A 26 15.15 -3.25 -10.28
CA ALA A 26 16.25 -3.80 -11.09
C ALA A 26 16.30 -3.16 -12.50
N GLY A 27 15.19 -2.58 -12.99
CA GLY A 27 15.17 -1.82 -14.24
C GLY A 27 15.79 -0.41 -14.16
N THR A 28 16.23 0.05 -12.99
CA THR A 28 16.79 1.41 -12.79
C THR A 28 18.32 1.46 -12.84
N GLU A 29 18.97 0.48 -13.45
CA GLU A 29 20.44 0.39 -13.60
C GLU A 29 21.07 1.61 -14.29
N LYS A 30 20.28 2.41 -15.01
CA LYS A 30 20.73 3.62 -15.72
C LYS A 30 20.85 4.85 -14.81
N LEU A 31 20.36 4.78 -13.58
CA LEU A 31 20.42 5.88 -12.62
C LEU A 31 21.80 5.98 -11.99
N THR A 32 22.26 7.20 -11.74
CA THR A 32 23.43 7.41 -10.88
C THR A 32 23.09 7.09 -9.42
N ASP A 33 24.11 6.80 -8.59
CA ASP A 33 23.91 6.44 -7.18
C ASP A 33 23.03 7.43 -6.41
N LEU A 34 23.22 8.73 -6.65
CA LEU A 34 22.43 9.78 -6.02
C LEU A 34 20.97 9.77 -6.51
N GLN A 35 20.77 9.60 -7.82
CA GLN A 35 19.42 9.52 -8.39
C GLN A 35 18.68 8.30 -7.86
N PHE A 36 19.35 7.15 -7.81
CA PHE A 36 18.81 5.92 -7.25
C PHE A 36 18.45 6.10 -5.76
N GLY A 37 19.32 6.71 -4.96
CA GLY A 37 19.05 6.99 -3.55
C GLY A 37 17.81 7.87 -3.33
N VAL A 38 17.62 8.89 -4.18
CA VAL A 38 16.43 9.75 -4.14
C VAL A 38 15.16 8.98 -4.53
N VAL A 39 15.20 8.21 -5.62
CA VAL A 39 14.05 7.36 -6.04
C VAL A 39 13.68 6.38 -4.93
N LEU A 40 14.68 5.74 -4.32
CA LEU A 40 14.48 4.78 -3.24
C LEU A 40 13.84 5.44 -2.00
N PHE A 41 14.26 6.65 -1.66
CA PHE A 41 13.65 7.44 -0.58
C PHE A 41 12.17 7.73 -0.85
N PHE A 42 11.83 8.26 -2.02
CA PHE A 42 10.43 8.55 -2.38
C PHE A 42 9.58 7.29 -2.47
N LEU A 43 10.14 6.20 -2.99
CA LEU A 43 9.45 4.92 -3.07
C LEU A 43 9.15 4.38 -1.67
N ALA A 44 10.12 4.44 -0.75
CA ALA A 44 9.92 4.04 0.63
C ALA A 44 8.80 4.86 1.30
N CYS A 45 8.80 6.18 1.13
CA CYS A 45 7.72 7.04 1.63
C CYS A 45 6.34 6.63 1.07
N THR A 46 6.27 6.32 -0.22
CA THR A 46 5.02 5.88 -0.87
C THR A 46 4.54 4.54 -0.29
N VAL A 47 5.44 3.55 -0.20
CA VAL A 47 5.14 2.22 0.36
C VAL A 47 4.69 2.31 1.82
N ILE A 48 5.38 3.10 2.64
CA ILE A 48 4.99 3.33 4.05
C ILE A 48 3.59 3.98 4.13
N THR A 49 3.28 4.89 3.22
CA THR A 49 1.94 5.51 3.16
C THR A 49 0.86 4.48 2.83
N ILE A 50 1.13 3.55 1.91
CA ILE A 50 0.23 2.43 1.60
C ILE A 50 0.02 1.55 2.85
N LEU A 51 1.09 1.22 3.57
CA LEU A 51 1.04 0.44 4.81
C LEU A 51 0.22 1.14 5.91
N PHE A 52 0.23 2.48 5.96
CA PHE A 52 -0.57 3.23 6.92
C PHE A 52 -2.08 3.16 6.67
N ILE A 53 -2.53 2.80 5.46
CA ILE A 53 -3.96 2.59 5.17
C ILE A 53 -4.56 1.54 6.13
N SER A 54 -3.86 0.43 6.34
CA SER A 54 -4.33 -0.67 7.19
C SER A 54 -3.98 -0.50 8.67
N SER A 55 -2.92 0.26 8.98
CA SER A 55 -2.43 0.41 10.36
C SER A 55 -3.08 1.57 11.12
N SER A 56 -3.62 2.59 10.43
CA SER A 56 -4.09 3.82 11.07
C SER A 56 -5.61 3.89 11.31
N ARG A 57 -6.02 4.83 12.17
CA ARG A 57 -7.44 5.19 12.40
C ARG A 57 -7.98 6.15 11.32
N HIS A 58 -7.12 6.94 10.68
CA HIS A 58 -7.46 7.90 9.61
C HIS A 58 -7.33 7.31 8.19
N ARG A 59 -7.94 6.15 7.96
CA ARG A 59 -7.70 5.29 6.78
C ARG A 59 -8.06 5.96 5.45
N VAL A 60 -9.14 6.72 5.42
CA VAL A 60 -9.59 7.45 4.23
C VAL A 60 -8.55 8.49 3.80
N MET A 61 -7.97 9.21 4.76
CA MET A 61 -6.94 10.21 4.47
C MET A 61 -5.68 9.55 3.91
N TYR A 62 -5.23 8.43 4.49
CA TYR A 62 -4.08 7.69 3.99
C TYR A 62 -4.35 7.02 2.63
N ALA A 63 -5.58 6.56 2.37
CA ALA A 63 -5.96 6.01 1.07
C ALA A 63 -5.89 7.07 -0.04
N VAL A 64 -6.40 8.28 0.23
CA VAL A 64 -6.28 9.42 -0.70
C VAL A 64 -4.81 9.80 -0.88
N LEU A 65 -4.04 9.90 0.21
CA LEU A 65 -2.63 10.27 0.15
C LEU A 65 -1.80 9.24 -0.64
N ALA A 66 -2.03 7.95 -0.41
CA ALA A 66 -1.37 6.86 -1.12
C ALA A 66 -1.73 6.85 -2.62
N LEU A 67 -2.99 7.12 -2.97
CA LEU A 67 -3.42 7.27 -4.36
C LEU A 67 -2.71 8.44 -5.03
N VAL A 68 -2.66 9.60 -4.36
CA VAL A 68 -1.97 10.78 -4.88
C VAL A 68 -0.49 10.46 -5.09
N TYR A 69 0.22 9.94 -4.08
CA TYR A 69 1.64 9.61 -4.22
C TYR A 69 1.91 8.56 -5.28
N SER A 70 1.08 7.52 -5.40
CA SER A 70 1.23 6.49 -6.43
C SER A 70 0.96 7.03 -7.82
N ALA A 71 -0.04 7.90 -7.97
CA ALA A 71 -0.39 8.50 -9.24
C ALA A 71 0.63 9.54 -9.69
N SER A 72 1.14 10.37 -8.77
CA SER A 72 2.10 11.44 -9.04
C SER A 72 3.55 11.00 -8.95
N PHE A 73 3.83 9.73 -8.68
CA PHE A 73 5.18 9.22 -8.46
C PHE A 73 6.16 9.58 -9.58
N PRO A 74 5.88 9.27 -10.88
CA PRO A 74 6.84 9.58 -11.95
C PRO A 74 7.02 11.09 -12.12
N GLU A 75 5.94 11.87 -12.05
CA GLU A 75 6.01 13.33 -12.18
C GLU A 75 6.84 13.96 -11.04
N MET A 76 6.70 13.42 -9.81
CA MET A 76 7.43 13.89 -8.64
C MET A 76 8.93 13.56 -8.73
N THR A 77 9.26 12.36 -9.21
CA THR A 77 10.67 11.96 -9.40
C THR A 77 11.33 12.73 -10.53
N ASP A 78 10.65 12.91 -11.66
CA ASP A 78 11.15 13.70 -12.78
C ASP A 78 11.36 15.17 -12.39
N TYR A 79 10.44 15.76 -11.61
CA TYR A 79 10.58 17.13 -11.10
C TYR A 79 11.78 17.30 -10.17
N VAL A 80 11.97 16.38 -9.20
CA VAL A 80 13.07 16.47 -8.23
C VAL A 80 14.42 16.23 -8.89
N LEU A 81 14.49 15.27 -9.81
CA LEU A 81 15.73 14.85 -10.45
C LEU A 81 16.04 15.65 -11.72
N ARG A 82 15.13 16.53 -12.16
CA ARG A 82 15.22 17.35 -13.38
C ARG A 82 15.52 16.52 -14.64
N GLY A 83 15.02 15.30 -14.70
CA GLY A 83 15.15 14.41 -15.86
C GLY A 83 13.79 13.93 -16.32
N HIS A 84 13.72 13.46 -17.56
CA HIS A 84 12.52 12.82 -18.11
C HIS A 84 12.73 11.31 -18.14
N ASP A 85 11.72 10.55 -17.72
CA ASP A 85 11.65 9.10 -17.89
C ASP A 85 12.79 8.35 -17.17
N LEU A 86 13.19 8.88 -16.01
CA LEU A 86 14.28 8.34 -15.18
C LEU A 86 13.90 7.00 -14.53
N VAL A 87 12.62 6.82 -14.27
CA VAL A 87 12.06 5.67 -13.55
C VAL A 87 11.35 4.74 -14.51
N SER A 88 11.46 3.43 -14.24
CA SER A 88 10.76 2.41 -15.02
C SER A 88 9.26 2.71 -15.08
N GLY A 89 8.70 2.78 -16.29
CA GLY A 89 7.26 3.00 -16.51
C GLY A 89 6.35 1.95 -15.87
N LYS A 90 6.93 0.87 -15.32
CA LYS A 90 6.23 -0.16 -14.54
C LYS A 90 6.02 0.21 -13.07
N LEU A 91 6.74 1.19 -12.51
CA LEU A 91 6.58 1.58 -11.10
C LEU A 91 5.18 2.14 -10.81
N ARG A 92 4.69 3.04 -11.67
CA ARG A 92 3.36 3.65 -11.52
C ARG A 92 2.24 2.60 -11.45
N PRO A 93 2.10 1.68 -12.43
CA PRO A 93 1.04 0.67 -12.35
C PRO A 93 1.22 -0.27 -11.16
N THR A 94 2.46 -0.62 -10.77
CA THR A 94 2.69 -1.44 -9.56
C THR A 94 2.17 -0.75 -8.30
N LEU A 95 2.50 0.53 -8.10
CA LEU A 95 2.06 1.30 -6.93
C LEU A 95 0.54 1.53 -6.93
N LEU A 96 -0.06 1.78 -8.10
CA LEU A 96 -1.50 1.95 -8.22
C LEU A 96 -2.26 0.66 -7.91
N VAL A 97 -1.82 -0.47 -8.47
CA VAL A 97 -2.46 -1.77 -8.20
C VAL A 97 -2.28 -2.16 -6.73
N TRP A 98 -1.09 -1.97 -6.15
CA TRP A 98 -0.87 -2.19 -4.73
C TRP A 98 -1.84 -1.36 -3.89
N THR A 99 -1.88 -0.04 -4.12
CA THR A 99 -2.78 0.87 -3.40
C THR A 99 -4.24 0.46 -3.55
N ALA A 100 -4.69 0.15 -4.77
CA ALA A 100 -6.06 -0.26 -5.04
C ALA A 100 -6.43 -1.56 -4.31
N MET A 101 -5.53 -2.56 -4.31
CA MET A 101 -5.77 -3.81 -3.61
C MET A 101 -5.75 -3.61 -2.09
N THR A 102 -4.85 -2.80 -1.55
CA THR A 102 -4.83 -2.45 -0.12
C THR A 102 -6.13 -1.77 0.30
N ILE A 103 -6.63 -0.81 -0.49
CA ILE A 103 -7.93 -0.17 -0.26
C ILE A 103 -9.05 -1.21 -0.34
N MET A 104 -9.08 -2.05 -1.38
CA MET A 104 -10.14 -3.05 -1.54
C MET A 104 -10.19 -4.00 -0.33
N VAL A 105 -9.04 -4.52 0.11
CA VAL A 105 -8.95 -5.39 1.28
C VAL A 105 -9.37 -4.65 2.55
N GLU A 106 -8.89 -3.42 2.74
CA GLU A 106 -9.19 -2.62 3.92
C GLU A 106 -10.70 -2.34 4.05
N PHE A 107 -11.33 -1.87 2.99
CA PHE A 107 -12.73 -1.45 3.03
C PHE A 107 -13.72 -2.61 2.90
N TRP A 108 -13.38 -3.71 2.21
CA TRP A 108 -14.29 -4.89 2.13
C TRP A 108 -14.16 -5.90 3.26
N ALA A 109 -12.96 -6.14 3.79
CA ALA A 109 -12.77 -7.15 4.82
C ALA A 109 -13.19 -6.65 6.21
N ARG A 110 -12.99 -5.34 6.46
CA ARG A 110 -13.23 -4.73 7.78
C ARG A 110 -14.71 -4.49 8.07
N ASP A 111 -15.54 -4.18 7.07
CA ASP A 111 -16.99 -4.01 7.26
C ASP A 111 -17.69 -5.29 7.75
N LYS A 112 -17.08 -6.46 7.56
CA LYS A 112 -17.60 -7.75 8.05
C LYS A 112 -17.18 -8.08 9.48
N ALA A 113 -16.25 -7.35 10.07
CA ALA A 113 -15.73 -7.58 11.42
C ALA A 113 -16.59 -7.03 12.59
N PRO A 114 -17.45 -5.98 12.48
CA PRO A 114 -18.06 -5.38 13.67
C PRO A 114 -19.27 -6.14 14.23
N VAL A 115 -19.88 -7.06 13.46
CA VAL A 115 -21.19 -7.65 13.82
C VAL A 115 -21.08 -9.07 14.39
N ALA A 116 -20.02 -9.81 14.07
CA ALA A 116 -19.88 -11.20 14.50
C ALA A 116 -19.58 -11.35 16.01
N ASP A 117 -18.86 -10.39 16.60
CA ASP A 117 -18.50 -10.44 18.02
C ASP A 117 -19.66 -10.02 18.94
N ALA A 118 -20.54 -9.12 18.50
CA ALA A 118 -21.70 -8.69 19.30
C ALA A 118 -22.79 -9.77 19.39
N ALA A 119 -22.97 -10.57 18.32
CA ALA A 119 -23.94 -11.67 18.30
C ALA A 119 -23.51 -12.84 19.20
N THR A 120 -22.21 -13.11 19.30
CA THR A 120 -21.68 -14.21 20.13
C THR A 120 -21.78 -13.90 21.62
N ILE A 121 -21.56 -12.64 22.03
CA ILE A 121 -21.68 -12.22 23.43
C ILE A 121 -23.16 -12.14 23.89
N ALA A 122 -24.08 -11.79 22.97
CA ALA A 122 -25.51 -11.75 23.28
C ALA A 122 -26.12 -13.14 23.48
N ASP A 123 -25.64 -14.15 22.75
CA ASP A 123 -26.11 -15.55 22.88
C ASP A 123 -25.65 -16.18 24.21
N GLU A 124 -24.41 -15.90 24.64
CA GLU A 124 -23.86 -16.41 25.91
C GLU A 124 -24.51 -15.78 27.15
N SER A 125 -24.94 -14.51 27.05
CA SER A 125 -25.66 -13.80 28.12
C SER A 125 -27.15 -14.17 28.21
N ALA A 126 -27.75 -14.73 27.15
CA ALA A 126 -29.14 -15.17 27.14
C ALA A 126 -29.29 -16.63 27.63
N ALA A 127 -28.17 -17.36 27.72
CA ALA A 127 -28.10 -18.74 28.19
C ALA A 127 -27.72 -18.88 29.69
N SER A 128 -27.51 -17.76 30.40
CA SER A 128 -27.25 -17.69 31.85
C SER A 128 -28.42 -17.12 32.62
#